data_AF-A0A6V7LB47-F1
#
_entry.id   AF-A0A6V7LB47-F1
#
_cell.length_a   1.000
_cell.length_b   1.000
_cell.length_c   1.000
_cell.angle_alpha   90.00
_cell.angle_beta   90.00
_cell.angle_gamma   90.00
#
_symmetry.space_group_name_H-M   'P 1'
#
loop_
_entity.id
_entity.type
_entity.pdbx_description
1 polymer ?
#
loop_
_entity_poly.entity_id
_entity_poly.type
_entity_poly.pdbx_seq_one_letter_code
_entity_poly.pdbx_strand_id
1 'polypeptide(L)'
;VPYELLNKKFRSTQKVLDREVSHVQAAANELEKGLINNSGSPVATGEITRLLGGVVARLQVLKRKAEESIAEELQAGMVCKRRLDHLKEHANSSPSVVNQWRRQRLDRMLVEYFLRKGYYKTAQKLADTTEMRDLTNI
;
A
#
# COMPACT_ATOMS: atom_id res chain seq x y z
N VAL A 1 -10.58 1.84 -11.35
CA VAL A 1 -9.80 0.81 -12.09
C VAL A 1 -8.60 0.40 -11.23
N PRO A 2 -8.15 -0.88 -11.20
CA PRO A 2 -7.07 -1.34 -10.30
C PRO A 2 -5.77 -0.55 -10.42
N TYR A 3 -5.39 -0.19 -11.65
CA TYR A 3 -4.22 0.64 -11.90
C TYR A 3 -4.35 2.04 -11.29
N GLU A 4 -5.53 2.66 -11.34
CA GLU A 4 -5.78 3.96 -10.70
C GLU A 4 -5.67 3.85 -9.18
N LEU A 5 -6.15 2.74 -8.59
CA LEU A 5 -6.01 2.48 -7.16
C LEU A 5 -4.54 2.32 -6.78
N LEU A 6 -3.77 1.55 -7.56
CA LEU A 6 -2.33 1.41 -7.37
C LEU A 6 -1.62 2.76 -7.47
N ASN A 7 -1.88 3.56 -8.50
CA ASN A 7 -1.29 4.89 -8.66
C ASN A 7 -1.69 5.84 -7.51
N LYS A 8 -2.95 5.77 -7.04
CA LYS A 8 -3.40 6.53 -5.87
C LYS A 8 -2.65 6.11 -4.60
N LYS A 9 -2.47 4.79 -4.38
CA LYS A 9 -1.73 4.25 -3.23
C LYS A 9 -0.26 4.66 -3.29
N PHE A 10 0.41 4.48 -4.44
CA PHE A 10 1.78 4.93 -4.67
C PHE A 10 1.98 6.41 -4.33
N ARG A 11 1.14 7.31 -4.85
CA ARG A 11 1.22 8.75 -4.55
C ARG A 11 0.98 9.07 -3.08
N SER A 12 0.07 8.33 -2.43
CA SER A 12 -0.20 8.48 -0.99
C SER A 12 1.01 8.02 -0.16
N THR A 13 1.58 6.86 -0.48
CA THR A 13 2.79 6.32 0.14
C THR A 13 3.94 7.30 0.02
N GLN A 14 4.21 7.80 -1.19
CA GLN A 14 5.26 8.79 -1.43
C GLN A 14 5.08 10.04 -0.54
N LYS A 15 3.86 10.61 -0.52
CA LYS A 15 3.57 11.79 0.30
C LYS A 15 3.77 11.54 1.80
N VAL A 16 3.40 10.37 2.30
CA VAL A 16 3.58 9.99 3.71
C VAL A 16 5.07 9.86 4.02
N LEU A 17 5.83 9.16 3.18
CA LEU A 17 7.27 8.97 3.37
C LEU A 17 8.02 10.30 3.32
N ASP A 18 7.78 11.13 2.31
CA ASP A 18 8.43 12.44 2.16
C ASP A 18 8.19 13.32 3.39
N ARG A 19 6.97 13.27 3.96
CA ARG A 19 6.63 14.01 5.18
C ARG A 19 7.41 13.49 6.40
N GLU A 20 7.48 12.18 6.60
CA GLU A 20 8.19 11.63 7.74
C GLU A 20 9.72 11.78 7.62
N VAL A 21 10.26 11.70 6.40
CA VAL A 21 11.66 12.04 6.11
C VAL A 21 11.94 13.50 6.48
N SER A 22 11.04 14.43 6.14
CA SER A 22 11.18 15.83 6.55
C SER A 22 11.20 16.00 8.08
N HIS A 23 10.36 15.26 8.82
CA HIS A 23 10.39 15.28 10.29
C HIS A 23 11.69 14.71 10.86
N VAL A 24 12.22 13.63 10.28
CA VAL A 24 13.52 13.05 10.69
C VAL A 24 14.65 14.05 10.42
N GLN A 25 14.67 14.69 9.24
CA GLN A 25 15.67 15.69 8.90
C GLN A 25 15.62 16.89 9.87
N ALA A 26 14.42 17.36 10.23
CA ALA A 26 14.26 18.43 11.20
C ALA A 26 14.86 18.07 12.57
N ALA A 27 14.59 16.86 13.07
CA ALA A 27 15.14 16.38 14.34
C ALA A 27 16.67 16.18 14.27
N ALA A 28 17.20 15.68 13.15
CA ALA A 28 18.63 15.53 12.93
C ALA A 28 19.34 16.90 12.90
N ASN A 29 18.75 17.90 12.24
CA ASN A 29 19.28 19.26 12.22
C ASN A 29 19.26 19.92 13.62
N GLU A 30 18.25 19.62 14.44
CA GLU A 30 18.20 20.08 15.84
C GLU A 30 19.33 19.46 16.67
N LEU A 31 19.57 18.15 16.49
CA LEU A 31 20.69 17.47 17.11
C LEU A 31 22.05 18.07 16.69
N GLU A 32 22.26 18.31 15.40
CA GLU A 32 23.49 18.89 14.88
C GLU A 32 23.74 20.30 15.45
N LYS A 33 22.70 21.14 15.52
CA LYS A 33 22.79 22.46 16.17
C LYS A 33 23.11 22.36 17.66
N GLY A 34 22.55 21.37 18.36
CA GLY A 34 22.85 21.11 19.77
C GLY A 34 24.29 20.66 20.01
N LEU A 35 24.92 20.02 19.02
CA LEU A 35 26.34 19.63 19.08
C LEU A 35 27.28 20.81 18.79
N ILE A 36 26.88 21.72 17.91
CA ILE A 36 27.65 22.92 17.55
C ILE A 36 27.35 24.03 18.58
N ASN A 37 27.89 23.88 19.79
CA ASN A 37 27.83 24.93 20.81
C ASN A 37 28.87 26.02 20.50
N ASN A 38 28.44 27.17 19.95
CA ASN A 38 29.31 28.33 19.69
C ASN A 38 29.76 29.09 20.96
N SER A 39 29.40 28.60 22.15
CA SER A 39 29.58 29.28 23.45
C SER A 39 30.81 28.82 24.24
N GLY A 40 31.66 27.94 23.71
CA GLY A 40 32.89 27.48 24.38
C GLY A 40 32.66 26.59 25.62
N SER A 41 31.41 26.28 25.95
CA SER A 41 31.05 25.37 27.05
C SER A 41 30.77 23.95 26.53
N PRO A 42 31.20 22.90 27.24
CA PRO A 42 30.91 21.53 26.86
C PRO A 42 29.40 21.29 26.84
N VAL A 43 28.89 20.71 25.74
CA VAL A 43 27.48 20.36 25.60
C VAL A 43 27.10 19.37 26.71
N ALA A 44 26.03 19.66 27.44
CA ALA A 44 25.54 18.78 28.49
C ALA A 44 25.10 17.42 27.90
N THR A 45 25.67 16.33 28.39
CA THR A 45 25.37 14.96 27.90
C THR A 45 23.88 14.66 27.91
N GLY A 46 23.14 15.15 28.93
CA GLY A 46 21.69 14.96 29.01
C GLY A 46 20.91 15.59 27.86
N GLU A 47 21.37 16.72 27.33
CA GLU A 47 20.73 17.39 26.18
C GLU A 47 20.96 16.61 24.88
N ILE A 48 22.17 16.07 24.70
CA ILE A 48 22.48 15.18 23.57
C ILE A 48 21.61 13.92 23.63
N THR A 49 21.49 13.29 24.81
CA THR A 49 20.62 12.12 24.99
C THR A 49 19.16 12.43 24.65
N ARG A 50 18.65 13.60 25.06
CA ARG A 50 17.29 14.05 24.75
C ARG A 50 17.08 14.23 23.24
N LEU A 51 17.99 14.94 22.57
CA LEU A 51 17.91 15.19 21.12
C LEU A 51 18.01 13.90 20.31
N LEU A 52 18.95 13.02 20.67
CA LEU A 52 19.10 11.70 20.05
C LEU A 52 17.83 10.84 20.25
N GLY A 53 17.24 10.87 21.44
CA GLY A 53 15.95 10.21 21.71
C GLY A 53 14.82 10.73 20.81
N GLY A 54 14.81 12.03 20.53
CA GLY A 54 13.91 12.64 19.55
C GLY A 54 14.09 12.11 18.13
N VAL A 55 15.34 11.99 17.65
CA VAL A 55 15.64 11.41 16.33
C VAL A 55 15.18 9.96 16.26
N VAL A 56 15.49 9.15 17.29
CA VAL A 56 15.06 7.75 17.36
C VAL A 56 13.54 7.63 17.31
N ALA A 57 12.81 8.48 18.04
CA ALA A 57 11.35 8.49 18.01
C ALA A 57 10.80 8.79 16.61
N ARG A 58 11.39 9.74 15.88
CA ARG A 58 11.00 10.06 14.49
C ARG A 58 11.31 8.91 13.53
N LEU A 59 12.45 8.26 13.67
CA LEU A 59 12.81 7.07 12.88
C LEU A 59 11.84 5.91 13.10
N GLN A 60 11.40 5.67 14.34
CA GLN A 60 10.41 4.62 14.64
C GLN A 60 9.06 4.92 14.00
N VAL A 61 8.62 6.18 13.99
CA VAL A 61 7.38 6.59 13.31
C VAL A 61 7.51 6.42 11.79
N LEU A 62 8.63 6.84 11.19
CA LEU A 62 8.92 6.65 9.76
C LEU A 62 8.86 5.16 9.40
N LYS A 63 9.56 4.30 10.16
CA LYS A 63 9.59 2.85 9.94
C LYS A 63 8.18 2.27 9.91
N ARG A 64 7.38 2.51 10.96
CA ARG A 64 6.01 1.99 11.06
C ARG A 64 5.14 2.43 9.88
N LYS A 65 5.18 3.73 9.55
CA LYS A 65 4.39 4.27 8.43
C LYS A 65 4.85 3.76 7.07
N ALA A 66 6.15 3.51 6.91
CA ALA A 66 6.69 2.91 5.70
C ALA A 66 6.20 1.47 5.52
N GLU A 67 6.26 0.65 6.58
CA GLU A 67 5.75 -0.73 6.56
C GLU A 67 4.26 -0.78 6.19
N GLU A 68 3.44 0.05 6.82
CA GLU A 68 2.00 0.16 6.53
C GLU A 68 1.75 0.58 5.07
N SER A 69 2.40 1.66 4.61
CA SER A 69 2.17 2.21 3.27
C SER A 69 2.66 1.28 2.15
N ILE A 70 3.79 0.61 2.36
CA ILE A 70 4.34 -0.37 1.41
C ILE A 70 3.45 -1.61 1.34
N ALA A 71 2.92 -2.08 2.47
CA ALA A 71 2.00 -3.22 2.49
C ALA A 71 0.71 -2.92 1.69
N GLU A 72 0.15 -1.71 1.84
CA GLU A 72 -1.02 -1.29 1.06
C GLU A 72 -0.74 -1.21 -0.45
N GLU A 73 0.43 -0.67 -0.83
CA GLU A 73 0.84 -0.59 -2.23
C GLU A 73 1.07 -1.99 -2.83
N LEU A 74 1.74 -2.87 -2.10
CA LEU A 74 1.96 -4.26 -2.49
C LEU A 74 0.62 -4.98 -2.70
N GLN A 75 -0.34 -4.81 -1.81
CA GLN A 75 -1.67 -5.39 -1.96
C GLN A 75 -2.36 -4.89 -3.23
N ALA A 76 -2.31 -3.59 -3.53
CA ALA A 76 -2.86 -3.05 -4.76
C ALA A 76 -2.14 -3.60 -6.01
N GLY A 77 -0.82 -3.76 -5.95
CA GLY A 77 -0.02 -4.39 -7.01
C GLY A 77 -0.38 -5.85 -7.24
N MET A 78 -0.63 -6.62 -6.18
CA MET A 78 -1.04 -8.02 -6.25
C MET A 78 -2.41 -8.21 -6.90
N VAL A 79 -3.34 -7.26 -6.71
CA VAL A 79 -4.63 -7.27 -7.43
C VAL A 79 -4.42 -7.07 -8.94
N CYS A 80 -3.58 -6.10 -9.33
CA CYS A 80 -3.23 -5.90 -10.74
C CYS A 80 -2.58 -7.15 -11.34
N LYS A 81 -1.62 -7.76 -10.63
CA LYS A 81 -0.94 -8.99 -11.03
C LYS A 81 -1.93 -10.15 -11.26
N ARG A 82 -2.81 -10.42 -10.28
CA ARG A 82 -3.81 -11.50 -10.39
C ARG A 82 -4.74 -11.32 -11.59
N ARG A 83 -5.18 -10.11 -11.86
CA ARG A 83 -6.02 -9.81 -13.03
C ARG A 83 -5.26 -10.03 -14.35
N LEU A 84 -3.97 -9.69 -14.39
CA LEU A 84 -3.12 -9.92 -15.55
C LEU A 84 -2.83 -11.41 -15.77
N ASP A 85 -2.57 -12.15 -14.69
CA ASP A 85 -2.35 -13.60 -14.75
C ASP A 85 -3.62 -14.32 -15.22
N HIS A 86 -4.80 -13.94 -14.73
CA HIS A 86 -6.07 -14.44 -15.24
C HIS A 86 -6.25 -14.14 -16.74
N LEU A 87 -5.87 -12.96 -17.24
CA LEU A 87 -5.95 -12.69 -18.69
C LEU A 87 -5.02 -13.61 -19.51
N LYS A 88 -3.85 -13.98 -18.97
CA LYS A 88 -2.91 -14.90 -19.63
C LYS A 88 -3.45 -16.34 -19.70
N GLU A 89 -4.26 -16.77 -18.73
CA GLU A 89 -4.87 -18.12 -18.73
C GLU A 89 -5.71 -18.38 -19.98
N HIS A 90 -6.34 -17.35 -20.56
CA HIS A 90 -7.08 -17.49 -21.82
C HIS A 90 -6.19 -17.85 -23.01
N ALA A 91 -4.91 -17.46 -22.99
CA ALA A 91 -3.96 -17.79 -24.06
C ALA A 91 -3.49 -19.26 -23.99
N ASN A 92 -3.97 -20.04 -23.03
CA ASN A 92 -3.64 -21.46 -22.91
C ASN A 92 -4.34 -22.28 -24.00
N SER A 93 -3.64 -23.25 -24.57
CA SER A 93 -4.19 -24.13 -25.61
C SER A 93 -5.06 -25.27 -25.05
N SER A 94 -5.05 -25.49 -23.74
CA SER A 94 -5.85 -26.54 -23.08
C SER A 94 -7.34 -26.16 -23.02
N PRO A 95 -8.25 -26.96 -23.62
CA PRO A 95 -9.69 -26.66 -23.61
C PRO A 95 -10.30 -26.58 -22.20
N SER A 96 -9.80 -27.36 -21.24
CA SER A 96 -10.30 -27.34 -19.86
C SER A 96 -9.99 -26.01 -19.16
N VAL A 97 -8.77 -25.50 -19.33
CA VAL A 97 -8.33 -24.21 -18.78
C VAL A 97 -9.14 -23.06 -19.39
N VAL A 98 -9.32 -23.07 -20.71
CA VAL A 98 -10.10 -22.04 -21.40
C VAL A 98 -11.57 -22.06 -20.98
N ASN A 99 -12.17 -23.24 -20.78
CA ASN A 99 -13.55 -23.33 -20.29
C ASN A 99 -13.70 -22.84 -18.85
N GLN A 100 -12.75 -23.15 -17.97
CA GLN A 100 -12.72 -22.62 -16.60
C GLN A 100 -12.61 -21.09 -16.61
N TRP A 101 -11.72 -20.55 -17.45
CA TRP A 101 -11.56 -19.10 -17.62
C TRP A 101 -12.86 -18.43 -18.09
N ARG A 102 -13.57 -19.02 -19.05
CA ARG A 102 -14.87 -18.52 -19.53
C ARG A 102 -15.90 -18.45 -18.40
N ARG A 103 -15.93 -19.45 -17.53
CA ARG A 103 -16.83 -19.48 -16.36
C ARG A 103 -16.50 -18.36 -15.38
N GLN A 104 -15.23 -18.22 -14.99
CA GLN A 104 -14.78 -17.13 -14.13
C GLN A 104 -15.07 -15.75 -14.73
N ARG A 105 -14.88 -15.59 -16.05
CA ARG A 105 -15.24 -14.36 -16.76
C ARG A 105 -16.73 -14.04 -16.64
N LEU A 106 -17.60 -15.03 -16.83
CA LEU A 106 -19.04 -14.86 -16.71
C LEU A 106 -19.42 -14.44 -15.29
N ASP A 107 -18.92 -15.16 -14.29
CA ASP A 107 -19.22 -14.86 -12.90
C ASP A 107 -18.74 -13.44 -12.53
N ARG A 108 -17.57 -13.00 -13.04
CA ARG A 108 -17.08 -11.61 -12.89
C ARG A 108 -18.02 -10.58 -13.54
N MET A 109 -18.55 -10.87 -14.73
CA MET A 109 -19.52 -10.00 -15.39
C MET A 109 -20.83 -9.90 -14.61
N LEU A 110 -21.27 -10.99 -13.98
CA LEU A 110 -22.46 -11.02 -13.13
C LEU A 110 -22.24 -10.21 -11.84
N VAL A 111 -21.08 -10.31 -11.20
CA VAL A 111 -20.74 -9.47 -10.04
C VAL A 111 -20.82 -7.99 -10.38
N GLU A 112 -20.17 -7.55 -11.46
CA GLU A 112 -20.20 -6.14 -11.89
C GLU A 112 -21.61 -5.68 -12.32
N TYR A 113 -22.42 -6.59 -12.86
CA TYR A 113 -23.83 -6.31 -13.14
C TYR A 113 -24.63 -6.09 -11.85
N PHE A 114 -24.46 -6.96 -10.86
CA PHE A 114 -25.12 -6.85 -9.57
C PHE A 114 -24.73 -5.56 -8.83
N LEU A 115 -23.45 -5.19 -8.83
CA LEU A 115 -22.99 -3.92 -8.25
C LEU A 115 -23.65 -2.72 -8.94
N ARG A 116 -23.70 -2.69 -10.27
CA ARG A 116 -24.33 -1.60 -11.03
C ARG A 116 -25.84 -1.50 -10.86
N LYS A 117 -26.50 -2.60 -10.49
CA LYS A 117 -27.93 -2.64 -10.21
C LYS A 117 -28.27 -2.47 -8.72
N GLY A 118 -27.27 -2.28 -7.85
CA GLY A 118 -27.46 -2.11 -6.41
C GLY A 118 -27.69 -3.42 -5.64
N TYR A 119 -27.48 -4.58 -6.26
CA TYR A 119 -27.61 -5.90 -5.63
C TYR A 119 -26.33 -6.28 -4.87
N TYR A 120 -25.89 -5.43 -3.93
CA TYR A 120 -24.59 -5.58 -3.24
C TYR A 120 -24.44 -6.92 -2.51
N LYS A 121 -25.47 -7.36 -1.78
CA LYS A 121 -25.43 -8.64 -1.04
C LYS A 121 -25.23 -9.84 -1.98
N THR A 122 -25.90 -9.82 -3.13
CA THR A 122 -25.78 -10.87 -4.14
C THR A 122 -24.42 -10.84 -4.82
N ALA A 123 -23.92 -9.64 -5.16
CA ALA A 123 -22.58 -9.45 -5.71
C ALA A 123 -21.51 -10.01 -4.76
N GLN A 124 -21.60 -9.68 -3.47
CA GLN A 124 -20.68 -10.14 -2.44
C GLN A 124 -20.75 -11.66 -2.26
N LYS A 125 -21.96 -12.21 -2.14
CA LYS A 125 -22.14 -13.67 -2.01
C LYS A 125 -21.58 -14.45 -3.20
N LEU A 126 -21.79 -13.95 -4.43
CA LEU A 126 -21.24 -14.59 -5.63
C LEU A 126 -19.71 -14.56 -5.61
N ALA A 127 -19.11 -13.38 -5.39
CA ALA A 127 -17.66 -13.24 -5.37
C ALA A 127 -16.98 -14.10 -4.29
N ASP A 128 -17.64 -14.29 -3.15
CA ASP A 128 -17.15 -15.12 -2.04
C ASP A 128 -17.21 -16.61 -2.39
N THR A 129 -18.33 -17.04 -2.96
CA THR A 129 -18.55 -18.45 -3.31
C THR A 129 -17.63 -18.90 -4.45
N THR A 130 -17.22 -17.98 -5.33
CA THR A 130 -16.35 -18.25 -6.48
C THR A 130 -14.89 -17.84 -6.26
N GLU A 131 -14.53 -17.33 -5.07
CA GLU A 131 -13.18 -16.83 -4.75
C GLU A 131 -12.63 -15.76 -5.72
N MET A 132 -13.49 -14.86 -6.21
CA MET A 132 -13.14 -13.88 -7.26
C MET A 132 -13.13 -12.43 -6.78
N ARG A 133 -13.08 -12.19 -5.47
CA ARG A 133 -12.96 -10.84 -4.91
C ARG A 133 -11.86 -10.04 -5.62
N ASP A 134 -10.71 -10.67 -5.82
CA ASP A 134 -9.54 -10.04 -6.43
C ASP A 134 -9.67 -9.74 -7.94
N LEU A 135 -10.62 -10.39 -8.61
CA LEU A 135 -10.94 -10.17 -10.02
C LEU A 135 -12.07 -9.15 -10.22
N THR A 136 -12.74 -8.74 -9.14
CA THR A 136 -13.90 -7.83 -9.15
C THR A 136 -13.59 -6.55 -8.37
N ASN A 137 -14.43 -5.52 -8.51
CA ASN A 137 -14.27 -4.25 -7.78
C ASN A 137 -15.04 -4.23 -6.44
N ILE A 138 -15.24 -5.39 -5.82
CA ILE A 138 -15.79 -5.52 -4.46
C ILE A 138 -14.77 -5.06 -3.42
#